data_AF-A0A164BDZ1-F1
#
_entry.id   AF-A0A164BDZ1-F1
#
_cell.length_a   1.000
_cell.length_b   1.000
_cell.length_c   1.000
_cell.angle_alpha   90.00
_cell.angle_beta   90.00
_cell.angle_gamma   90.00
#
_symmetry.space_group_name_H-M   'P 1'
#
loop_
_entity.id
_entity.type
_entity.pdbx_description
1 polymer ?
#
loop_
_entity_poly.entity_id
_entity_poly.type
_entity_poly.pdbx_seq_one_letter_code
_entity_poly.pdbx_strand_id
1 'polypeptide(L)' 'MSYEPGSLDCRLLIDAKHHLELALASLSGLPQSDHIQRQLKAVHQQLEGMHDLKRSLQVDNA' A
#
# COMPACT_ATOMS: atom_id res chain seq x y z
N MET A 1 5.00 21.50 -14.21
CA MET A 1 4.46 20.37 -13.43
C MET A 1 5.24 19.14 -13.86
N SER A 2 6.42 18.95 -13.27
CA SER A 2 7.36 17.90 -13.70
C SER A 2 7.11 16.68 -12.82
N TYR A 3 6.20 15.81 -13.27
CA TYR A 3 5.98 14.49 -12.70
C TYR A 3 7.16 13.61 -13.10
N GLU A 4 8.17 13.48 -12.23
CA GLU A 4 9.13 12.37 -12.38
C GLU A 4 8.45 11.11 -11.83
N PRO A 5 8.16 10.12 -12.69
CA PRO A 5 7.52 8.90 -12.25
C PRO A 5 8.44 8.19 -11.27
N GLY A 6 7.92 8.02 -10.05
CA GLY A 6 8.60 7.39 -8.92
C GLY A 6 9.30 6.09 -9.30
N SER A 7 10.40 5.84 -8.60
CA SER A 7 11.20 4.61 -8.70
C SER A 7 10.33 3.37 -8.83
N LEU A 8 10.83 2.31 -9.50
CA LEU A 8 10.15 1.01 -9.63
C LEU A 8 9.48 0.56 -8.32
N ASP A 9 10.15 0.82 -7.20
CA ASP A 9 9.66 0.50 -5.87
C ASP A 9 8.37 1.24 -5.47
N CYS A 10 8.19 2.51 -5.85
CA CYS A 10 6.94 3.23 -5.59
C CYS A 10 5.77 2.60 -6.35
N ARG A 11 6.00 2.16 -7.60
CA ARG A 11 4.99 1.44 -8.39
C ARG A 11 4.63 0.10 -7.74
N LEU A 12 5.63 -0.67 -7.32
CA LEU A 12 5.41 -1.93 -6.60
C LEU A 12 4.60 -1.73 -5.30
N LEU A 13 4.86 -0.66 -4.55
CA LEU A 13 4.11 -0.33 -3.34
C LEU A 13 2.66 0.07 -3.64
N ILE A 14 2.42 0.83 -4.71
CA ILE A 14 1.06 1.18 -5.16
C ILE A 14 0.30 -0.09 -5.56
N ASP A 15 0.89 -0.94 -6.39
CA ASP A 15 0.25 -2.19 -6.84
C ASP A 15 -0.05 -3.13 -5.67
N ALA A 16 0.90 -3.28 -4.74
CA ALA A 16 0.71 -4.11 -3.55
C ALA A 16 -0.44 -3.61 -2.67
N LYS A 17 -0.54 -2.31 -2.42
CA LYS A 17 -1.66 -1.71 -1.68
C LYS A 17 -2.99 -1.96 -2.39
N HIS A 18 -3.04 -1.75 -3.70
CA HIS A 18 -4.24 -1.99 -4.50
C HIS A 18 -4.71 -3.45 -4.42
N HIS A 19 -3.80 -4.42 -4.50
CA HIS A 19 -4.15 -5.83 -4.34
C HIS A 19 -4.71 -6.16 -2.95
N LEU A 20 -4.21 -5.51 -1.89
CA LEU A 20 -4.75 -5.68 -0.54
C LEU A 20 -6.16 -5.11 -0.41
N GLU A 21 -6.45 -3.97 -1.05
CA GLU A 21 -7.80 -3.39 -1.09
C GLU A 21 -8.80 -4.34 -1.77
N LEU A 22 -8.42 -4.93 -2.90
CA LEU A 22 -9.23 -5.93 -3.62
C LEU A 22 -9.48 -7.19 -2.78
N ALA A 23 -8.45 -7.67 -2.09
CA ALA A 23 -8.57 -8.82 -1.18
C ALA A 23 -9.50 -8.51 -0.01
N LEU A 24 -9.38 -7.32 0.60
CA LEU A 24 -10.26 -6.86 1.68
C LEU A 24 -11.71 -6.74 1.23
N ALA A 25 -11.96 -6.21 0.02
CA ALA A 25 -13.30 -6.15 -0.56
C ALA A 25 -13.90 -7.56 -0.71
N SER A 26 -13.10 -8.52 -1.19
CA SER A 26 -13.52 -9.91 -1.32
C SER A 26 -13.83 -10.57 0.03
N LEU A 27 -13.01 -10.31 1.05
CA LEU A 27 -13.18 -10.88 2.40
C LEU A 27 -14.32 -10.24 3.18
N SER A 28 -14.74 -9.02 2.84
CA SER A 28 -15.84 -8.34 3.53
C SER A 28 -17.17 -9.10 3.45
N GLY A 29 -17.36 -9.90 2.39
CA GLY A 29 -18.54 -10.78 2.23
C GLY A 29 -18.39 -12.18 2.86
N LEU A 30 -17.22 -12.51 3.41
CA LEU A 30 -16.94 -13.85 3.95
C LEU A 30 -17.11 -13.87 5.48
N PRO A 31 -18.05 -14.67 6.03
CA PRO A 31 -18.22 -14.83 7.47
C PRO A 31 -16.92 -15.32 8.14
N GLN A 32 -16.70 -14.92 9.40
CA GLN A 32 -15.56 -15.36 10.23
C GLN A 32 -14.17 -14.97 9.68
N SER A 33 -14.10 -14.03 8.73
CA SER A 33 -12.84 -13.55 8.14
C SER A 33 -12.23 -12.33 8.85
N ASP A 34 -12.83 -11.82 9.94
CA ASP A 34 -12.43 -10.58 10.61
C ASP A 34 -10.96 -10.54 11.04
N HIS A 35 -10.42 -11.69 11.45
CA HIS A 35 -9.01 -11.81 11.84
C HIS A 35 -8.08 -11.63 10.62
N ILE A 36 -8.43 -12.20 9.47
CA ILE A 36 -7.69 -12.05 8.21
C ILE A 36 -7.78 -10.60 7.73
N GLN A 37 -8.97 -10.01 7.76
CA GLN A 37 -9.14 -8.59 7.38
C GLN A 37 -8.28 -7.66 8.25
N ARG A 38 -8.19 -7.91 9.55
CA ARG A 38 -7.30 -7.14 10.45
C ARG A 38 -5.83 -7.30 10.08
N GLN A 39 -5.39 -8.51 9.75
CA GLN A 39 -4.01 -8.76 9.32
C GLN A 39 -3.70 -8.04 8.00
N LEU A 40 -4.58 -8.11 7.00
CA LEU A 40 -4.37 -7.41 5.73
C LEU A 40 -4.37 -5.88 5.89
N LYS A 41 -5.21 -5.32 6.76
CA LYS A 41 -5.17 -3.89 7.09
C LYS A 41 -3.85 -3.49 7.74
N ALA A 42 -3.29 -4.32 8.63
CA ALA A 42 -1.99 -4.06 9.24
C ALA A 42 -0.87 -4.06 8.18
N VAL A 43 -0.87 -5.03 7.25
CA VAL A 43 0.09 -5.07 6.14
C VAL A 43 -0.07 -3.84 5.24
N HIS A 44 -1.30 -3.45 4.91
CA HIS A 44 -1.54 -2.24 4.12
C HIS A 44 -0.96 -0.99 4.78
N GLN A 45 -1.14 -0.82 6.09
CA GLN A 45 -0.56 0.31 6.84
C GLN A 45 0.98 0.28 6.83
N GLN A 46 1.59 -0.90 6.91
CA GLN A 46 3.05 -1.03 6.80
C GLN A 46 3.54 -0.61 5.40
N LEU A 47 2.85 -1.01 4.33
CA LEU A 47 3.18 -0.61 2.96
C LEU A 47 2.98 0.89 2.74
N GLU A 48 1.95 1.50 3.34
CA GLU A 48 1.78 2.94 3.29
C GLU A 48 2.95 3.67 3.96
N GLY A 49 3.37 3.21 5.15
CA GLY A 49 4.54 3.77 5.83
C GLY A 49 5.84 3.65 5.02
N MET A 50 6.04 2.54 4.31
CA MET A 50 7.18 2.36 3.39
C MET A 50 7.11 3.34 2.20
N HIS A 51 5.92 3.55 1.66
CA HIS A 51 5.68 4.44 0.53
C HIS A 51 5.88 5.91 0.92
N ASP A 52 5.38 6.31 2.09
CA ASP A 52 5.56 7.65 2.65
C ASP A 52 7.03 7.94 2.93
N LEU A 53 7.77 7.01 3.56
CA LEU A 53 9.21 7.15 3.79
C LEU A 53 9.96 7.37 2.47
N LYS A 54 9.63 6.58 1.44
CA LYS A 54 10.28 6.70 0.13
C LYS A 54 9.92 8.03 -0.56
N ARG A 55 8.68 8.50 -0.43
CA ARG A 55 8.26 9.82 -0.92
C ARG A 55 9.03 10.93 -0.22
N SER A 56 9.18 10.89 1.11
CA SER A 56 9.96 11.88 1.85
C SER A 56 11.42 11.91 1.38
N LEU A 57 12.08 10.75 1.30
CA LEU A 57 13.48 10.65 0.85
C LEU A 57 13.71 11.12 -0.59
N GLN A 58 12.69 11.06 -1.46
CA GLN A 58 12.77 11.61 -2.81
C GLN A 58 12.62 13.13 -2.84
N VAL A 59 11.86 13.71 -1.90
CA VAL A 59 11.72 15.17 -1.77
C VAL A 59 12.99 15.80 -1.17
N ASP A 60 13.65 15.13 -0.23
CA ASP A 60 14.88 15.63 0.40
C ASP A 60 16.12 15.64 -0.54
N ASN A 61 16.08 14.90 -1.65
CA ASN A 61 17.17 14.82 -2.65
C ASN A 61 16.94 15.68 -3.90
N ALA A 62 15.86 16.48 -3.94
CA ALA A 62 15.48 17.35 -5.05
C ALA A 62 15.71 18.83 -4.72
#